data_AF-A0A669PZ11-F1
#
_entry.id   AF-A0A669PZ11-F1
#
_cell.length_a   1.000
_cell.length_b   1.000
_cell.length_c   1.000
_cell.angle_alpha   90.00
_cell.angle_beta   90.00
_cell.angle_gamma   90.00
#
_symmetry.space_group_name_H-M   'P 1'
#
loop_
_entity.id
_entity.type
_entity.pdbx_description
1 polymer ?
#
loop_
_entity_poly.entity_id
_entity_poly.type
_entity_poly.pdbx_seq_one_letter_code
_entity_poly.pdbx_strand_id
1 'polypeptide(L)'
;MLSVSCEAESAHPDLTLLYWLGNGSFVEQLQPNVREGAVREEERGSLVTLRRDLHFNSFSFQDLRTNFTCVLLSPFGVDVRELKWATPSNEGGETG
;
A
#
# COMPACT_ATOMS: atom_id res chain seq x y z
N MET A 1 1.55 -9.70 -13.21
CA MET A 1 2.06 -8.74 -12.20
C MET A 1 0.86 -8.01 -11.64
N LEU A 2 0.64 -8.12 -10.33
CA LEU A 2 -0.40 -7.37 -9.62
C LEU A 2 0.25 -6.12 -9.01
N SER A 3 -0.48 -5.01 -8.94
CA SER A 3 -0.01 -3.81 -8.26
C SER A 3 -1.14 -3.16 -7.50
N VAL A 4 -0.81 -2.65 -6.32
CA VAL A 4 -1.74 -1.93 -5.45
C VAL A 4 -1.15 -0.54 -5.22
N SER A 5 -1.97 0.49 -5.40
CA SER A 5 -1.54 1.86 -5.24
C SER A 5 -1.93 2.40 -3.87
N CYS A 6 -1.02 3.16 -3.27
CA CYS A 6 -1.33 4.04 -2.16
C CYS A 6 -1.10 5.47 -2.61
N GLU A 7 -2.04 6.36 -2.27
CA GLU A 7 -2.00 7.78 -2.61
C GLU A 7 -2.20 8.61 -1.35
N ALA A 8 -1.49 9.73 -1.28
CA ALA A 8 -1.61 10.70 -0.20
C ALA A 8 -1.42 12.12 -0.75
N GLU A 9 -2.18 13.08 -0.25
CA GLU A 9 -1.97 14.49 -0.56
C GLU A 9 -1.04 15.12 0.49
N SER A 10 -0.05 15.90 0.04
CA SER A 10 0.84 16.65 0.92
C SER A 10 1.03 18.09 0.46
N ALA A 11 1.06 19.00 1.42
CA ALA A 11 1.48 20.39 1.21
C ALA A 11 3.02 20.56 1.29
N HIS A 12 3.75 19.54 1.75
CA HIS A 12 5.20 19.54 1.91
C HIS A 12 5.78 18.20 1.43
N PRO A 13 5.73 17.90 0.12
CA PRO A 13 6.17 16.61 -0.44
C PRO A 13 7.62 16.28 -0.08
N ASP A 14 8.53 17.26 -0.11
CA ASP A 14 9.95 17.08 0.26
C ASP A 14 10.18 16.64 1.73
N LEU A 15 9.21 16.89 2.60
CA LEU A 15 9.25 16.52 4.01
C LEU A 15 8.30 15.35 4.35
N THR A 16 7.72 14.73 3.33
CA THR A 16 6.72 13.68 3.47
C THR A 16 7.25 12.37 2.92
N LEU A 17 7.13 11.29 3.68
CA LEU A 17 7.45 9.94 3.23
C LEU A 17 6.15 9.16 3.05
N LEU A 18 6.05 8.47 1.91
CA LEU A 18 5.03 7.47 1.65
C LEU A 18 5.74 6.14 1.43
N TYR A 19 5.44 5.13 2.25
CA TYR A 19 6.11 3.84 2.17
C TYR A 19 5.23 2.67 2.62
N TRP A 20 5.66 1.45 2.31
CA TRP A 20 4.98 0.20 2.58
C TRP A 20 5.70 -0.63 3.63
N LEU A 21 4.92 -1.24 4.53
CA LEU A 21 5.38 -2.28 5.43
C LEU A 21 4.55 -3.55 5.21
N GLY A 22 5.18 -4.72 5.36
CA GLY A 22 4.49 -5.99 5.56
C GLY A 22 4.70 -6.42 7.00
N ASN A 23 3.67 -6.81 7.75
CA ASN A 23 3.80 -7.27 9.15
C ASN A 23 4.69 -6.35 10.03
N GLY A 24 4.69 -5.03 9.77
CA GLY A 24 5.50 -4.04 10.48
C GLY A 24 6.98 -3.93 10.06
N SER A 25 7.45 -4.66 9.05
CA SER A 25 8.82 -4.57 8.50
C SER A 25 8.81 -4.11 7.03
N PHE A 26 9.94 -3.58 6.55
CA PHE A 26 10.08 -3.20 5.14
C PHE A 26 9.85 -4.40 4.23
N VAL A 27 9.08 -4.21 3.15
CA VAL A 27 8.58 -5.31 2.31
C VAL A 27 9.72 -6.11 1.65
N GLU A 28 10.83 -5.46 1.33
CA GLU A 28 12.04 -6.06 0.76
C GLU A 28 12.71 -7.08 1.69
N GLN A 29 12.51 -6.94 3.00
CA GLN A 29 13.08 -7.86 4.00
C GLN A 29 12.26 -9.14 4.14
N LEU A 30 10.99 -9.11 3.75
CA LEU A 30 10.04 -10.18 4.03
C LEU A 30 9.80 -11.10 2.85
N GLN A 31 9.72 -10.55 1.64
CA GLN A 31 9.29 -11.31 0.48
C GLN A 31 10.07 -10.93 -0.78
N PRO A 32 10.79 -11.87 -1.42
CA PRO A 32 11.58 -11.57 -2.62
C PRO A 32 10.72 -11.18 -3.84
N ASN A 33 9.43 -11.52 -3.83
CA ASN A 33 8.50 -11.30 -4.94
C ASN A 33 7.60 -10.07 -4.77
N VAL A 34 7.76 -9.34 -3.67
CA VAL A 34 7.04 -8.09 -3.39
C VAL A 34 8.05 -6.96 -3.35
N ARG A 35 7.77 -5.86 -4.06
CA ARG A 35 8.67 -4.72 -4.14
C ARG A 35 7.92 -3.42 -4.02
N GLU A 36 8.47 -2.52 -3.21
CA GLU A 36 8.03 -1.14 -3.19
C GLU A 36 8.47 -0.41 -4.47
N GLY A 37 7.53 0.28 -5.12
CA GLY A 37 7.80 1.13 -6.27
C GLY A 37 8.46 2.46 -5.87
N ALA A 38 8.95 3.20 -6.86
CA ALA A 38 9.35 4.60 -6.65
C ALA A 38 8.12 5.46 -6.31
N VAL A 39 8.33 6.50 -5.49
CA VAL A 39 7.33 7.55 -5.30
C VAL A 39 7.16 8.30 -6.61
N ARG A 40 5.89 8.55 -6.97
CA ARG A 40 5.50 9.43 -8.07
C ARG A 40 4.77 10.62 -7.48
N GLU A 41 4.98 11.77 -8.08
CA GLU A 41 4.39 13.03 -7.64
C GLU A 41 3.57 13.64 -8.77
N GLU A 42 2.38 14.12 -8.45
CA GLU A 42 1.53 14.87 -9.35
C GLU A 42 1.09 16.17 -8.67
N GLU A 43 1.48 17.31 -9.24
CA GLU A 43 1.08 18.63 -8.73
C GLU A 43 -0.40 18.89 -8.98
N ARG A 44 -1.12 19.29 -7.93
CA ARG A 44 -2.54 19.61 -7.97
C ARG A 44 -2.80 20.93 -7.24
N GLY A 45 -2.47 22.03 -7.93
CA GLY A 45 -2.61 23.37 -7.35
C GLY A 45 -1.55 23.62 -6.26
N SER A 46 -1.98 23.81 -5.01
CA SER A 46 -1.08 24.02 -3.88
C SER A 46 -0.70 22.73 -3.14
N LEU A 47 -1.21 21.58 -3.56
CA LEU A 47 -0.94 20.27 -2.98
C LEU A 47 -0.26 19.38 -4.02
N VAL A 48 0.49 18.40 -3.54
CA VAL A 48 1.08 17.34 -4.37
C VAL A 48 0.47 16.01 -3.96
N THR A 49 -0.01 15.26 -4.94
CA THR A 49 -0.41 13.87 -4.75
C THR A 49 0.82 13.00 -4.87
N LEU A 50 1.20 12.36 -3.76
CA LEU A 50 2.20 11.32 -3.72
C LEU A 50 1.53 9.98 -3.99
N ARG A 51 2.11 9.18 -4.89
CA ARG A 51 1.68 7.82 -5.16
C ARG A 51 2.84 6.85 -5.00
N ARG A 52 2.60 5.75 -4.30
CA ARG A 52 3.57 4.66 -4.20
C ARG A 52 2.91 3.31 -4.36
N ASP A 53 3.29 2.62 -5.43
CA ASP A 53 2.75 1.31 -5.76
C ASP A 53 3.51 0.20 -5.03
N LEU A 54 2.79 -0.82 -4.58
CA LEU A 54 3.33 -2.09 -4.12
C LEU A 54 3.18 -3.12 -5.24
N HIS A 55 4.30 -3.64 -5.74
CA HIS A 55 4.33 -4.55 -6.87
C HIS A 55 4.51 -5.99 -6.43
N PHE A 56 3.64 -6.87 -6.94
CA PHE A 56 3.69 -8.32 -6.73
C PHE A 56 4.09 -8.98 -8.05
N ASN A 57 5.33 -9.46 -8.13
CA ASN A 57 5.86 -10.18 -9.29
C ASN A 57 5.16 -11.54 -9.45
N SER A 58 4.90 -12.19 -8.32
CA SER A 58 4.04 -13.37 -8.20
C SER A 58 3.14 -13.20 -6.98
N PHE A 59 1.86 -13.53 -7.11
CA PHE A 59 0.91 -13.45 -6.00
C PHE A 59 0.64 -14.83 -5.41
N SER A 60 0.60 -14.94 -4.09
CA SER A 60 0.54 -16.19 -3.34
C SER A 60 -0.37 -16.09 -2.11
N PHE A 61 -0.67 -17.22 -1.48
CA PHE A 61 -1.39 -17.24 -0.20
C PHE A 61 -0.64 -16.54 0.94
N GLN A 62 0.68 -16.37 0.83
CA GLN A 62 1.44 -15.60 1.82
C GLN A 62 1.07 -14.11 1.75
N ASP A 63 0.82 -13.58 0.56
CA ASP A 63 0.41 -12.18 0.35
C ASP A 63 -0.96 -11.90 0.98
N LEU A 64 -1.89 -12.86 0.86
CA LEU A 64 -3.21 -12.77 1.49
C LEU A 64 -3.15 -12.74 3.03
N ARG A 65 -2.12 -13.34 3.63
CA ARG A 65 -1.92 -13.37 5.10
C ARG A 65 -1.00 -12.26 5.61
N THR A 66 -0.31 -11.56 4.72
CA THR A 66 0.61 -10.49 5.11
C THR A 66 -0.21 -9.23 5.34
N ASN A 67 -0.04 -8.63 6.51
CA ASN A 67 -0.63 -7.34 6.82
C ASN A 67 0.21 -6.26 6.13
N PHE A 68 -0.19 -5.88 4.92
CA PHE A 68 0.43 -4.77 4.22
C PHE A 68 -0.17 -3.46 4.69
N THR A 69 0.68 -2.50 5.05
CA THR A 69 0.28 -1.16 5.45
C THR A 69 1.00 -0.13 4.60
N CYS A 70 0.26 0.84 4.10
CA CYS A 70 0.82 2.06 3.57
C CYS A 70 0.92 3.08 4.70
N VAL A 71 2.09 3.68 4.87
CA VAL A 71 2.38 4.66 5.92
C VAL A 71 2.72 5.99 5.28
N LEU A 72 1.96 7.01 5.67
CA LEU A 72 2.25 8.41 5.39
C LEU A 72 2.89 9.02 6.64
N LEU A 73 4.14 9.46 6.52
CA LEU A 73 4.84 10.21 7.56
C LEU A 73 5.06 11.64 7.07
N SER A 74 4.50 12.62 7.77
CA SER A 74 4.60 14.04 7.41
C SER A 74 4.93 14.91 8.64
N PRO A 75 5.27 16.19 8.47
CA PRO A 75 5.45 17.12 9.59
C PRO A 75 4.20 17.28 10.47
N PHE A 76 3.02 16.94 9.95
CA PHE A 76 1.74 17.04 10.67
C PHE A 76 1.37 15.76 11.42
N GLY A 77 2.15 14.68 11.26
CA GLY A 77 1.93 13.40 11.92
C GLY A 77 1.98 12.21 10.97
N VAL A 78 1.44 11.09 11.44
CA VAL A 78 1.45 9.80 10.76
C VAL A 78 0.03 9.36 10.43
N ASP A 79 -0.23 8.95 9.19
CA ASP A 79 -1.44 8.17 8.83
C ASP A 79 -1.03 6.78 8.35
N VAL A 80 -1.80 5.76 8.72
CA VAL A 80 -1.51 4.36 8.39
C VAL A 80 -2.76 3.71 7.81
N ARG A 81 -2.65 3.15 6.61
CA ARG A 81 -3.74 2.47 5.91
C ARG A 81 -3.38 1.02 5.64
N GLU A 82 -4.20 0.13 6.17
CA GLU A 82 -4.08 -1.31 5.92
C GLU A 82 -4.70 -1.67 4.56
N LEU A 83 -3.97 -2.44 3.76
CA LEU A 83 -4.46 -3.04 2.54
C LEU A 83 -5.38 -4.21 2.88
N LYS A 84 -6.65 -4.11 2.48
CA LYS A 84 -7.63 -5.20 2.61
C LYS A 84 -7.85 -5.87 1.27
N TRP A 85 -7.61 -7.18 1.22
CA TRP A 85 -7.97 -8.01 0.07
C TRP A 85 -9.48 -8.23 0.06
N ALA A 86 -10.11 -8.12 -1.11
CA ALA A 86 -11.50 -8.55 -1.26
C ALA A 86 -11.55 -10.07 -1.07
N THR A 87 -12.27 -10.53 -0.04
CA THR A 87 -12.59 -11.95 0.10
C THR A 87 -13.70 -12.30 -0.88
N PRO A 88 -13.62 -13.41 -1.63
CA PRO A 88 -14.78 -13.89 -2.37
C PRO A 88 -15.93 -14.11 -1.39
N SER A 89 -17.06 -13.44 -1.61
CA SER A 89 -18.29 -13.72 -0.87
C SER A 89 -18.75 -15.13 -1.23
N ASN A 90 -18.91 -16.00 -0.23
CA ASN A 90 -19.67 -17.24 -0.41
C ASN A 90 -21.15 -16.88 -0.61
N GLU A 91 -21.53 -16.47 -1.82
CA GLU A 91 -22.91 -16.56 -2.27
C GLU A 91 -23.15 -17.99 -2.75
N GLY A 92 -23.37 -18.88 -1.79
CA GLY A 92 -23.56 -20.28 -2.06
C GLY A 92 -23.90 -21.06 -0.79
N GLY A 93 -25.18 -21.05 -0.43
CA GLY A 93 -25.79 -22.14 0.35
C GLY A 93 -26.67 -21.70 1.51
N GLU A 94 -27.98 -21.82 1.31
CA GLU A 94 -29.00 -22.51 2.14
C GLU A 94 -30.38 -22.06 1.64
N THR A 95 -31.43 -22.87 1.47
CA THR A 95 -31.90 -24.13 2.05
C THR A 95 -32.80 -24.81 1.00
N GLY A 96 -32.90 -26.14 0.88
CA GLY A 96 -33.59 -27.02 1.84
C GLY A 96 -34.92 -27.48 1.24
#